data_AF-A0A2S8PGN8-F1
#
_entry.id   AF-A0A2S8PGN8-F1
#
_cell.length_a   1.000
_cell.length_b   1.000
_cell.length_c   1.000
_cell.angle_alpha   90.00
_cell.angle_beta   90.00
_cell.angle_gamma   90.00
#
_symmetry.space_group_name_H-M   'P 1'
#
loop_
_entity.id
_entity.type
_entity.pdbx_description
1 polymer ?
#
loop_
_entity_poly.entity_id
_entity_poly.type
_entity_poly.pdbx_seq_one_letter_code
_entity_poly.pdbx_strand_id
1 'polypeptide(L)' 'MKANKPLKRKSFGFIVQTDQMGRKKLLVYLNEPGVQFRLPGGNIEPGETAEEALYREMLEESGLTYLLF' A
#
# COMPACT_ATOMS: atom_id res chain seq x y z
N MET A 1 -14.39 27.35 -19.11
CA MET A 1 -13.25 27.11 -18.21
C MET A 1 -13.56 25.87 -17.37
N LYS A 2 -12.93 24.71 -17.64
CA LYS A 2 -13.12 23.52 -16.81
C LYS A 2 -12.27 23.70 -15.55
N ALA A 3 -12.90 23.65 -14.37
CA ALA A 3 -12.22 23.74 -13.08
C ALA A 3 -11.11 22.69 -13.02
N ASN A 4 -9.90 23.12 -12.62
CA ASN A 4 -8.74 22.25 -12.52
C ASN A 4 -8.99 21.28 -11.34
N LYS A 5 -9.23 20.01 -11.65
CA LYS A 5 -9.49 18.99 -10.61
C LYS A 5 -8.20 18.81 -9.80
N PRO A 6 -8.23 18.87 -8.46
CA PRO A 6 -7.03 18.72 -7.65
C PRO A 6 -6.36 17.38 -7.92
N LEU A 7 -5.02 17.39 -8.05
CA LEU A 7 -4.21 16.20 -8.26
C LEU A 7 -4.33 15.29 -7.04
N LYS A 8 -4.90 14.10 -7.22
CA LYS A 8 -4.92 13.06 -6.18
C LYS A 8 -3.58 12.32 -6.17
N ARG A 9 -2.88 12.33 -5.04
CA ARG A 9 -1.66 11.54 -4.82
C ARG A 9 -2.01 10.23 -4.12
N LYS A 10 -1.32 9.16 -4.49
CA LYS A 10 -1.49 7.82 -3.93
C LYS A 10 -0.17 7.27 -3.43
N SER A 11 -0.21 6.45 -2.39
CA SER A 11 0.91 5.66 -1.86
C SER A 11 0.59 4.17 -1.97
N PHE A 12 1.62 3.33 -2.13
CA PHE A 12 1.50 1.88 -2.25
C PHE A 12 2.63 1.17 -1.49
N GLY A 13 2.29 0.07 -0.82
CA GLY A 13 3.22 -0.73 -0.04
C GLY A 13 3.37 -2.17 -0.53
N PHE A 14 4.52 -2.77 -0.23
CA PHE A 14 4.81 -4.17 -0.52
C PHE A 14 5.38 -4.83 0.73
N ILE A 15 4.86 -6.01 1.08
CA ILE A 15 5.50 -6.90 2.03
C ILE A 15 6.26 -7.94 1.22
N VAL A 16 7.59 -7.89 1.27
CA VAL A 16 8.43 -8.84 0.57
C VAL A 16 9.24 -9.70 1.54
N GLN A 17 9.21 -11.01 1.32
CA GLN A 17 10.14 -11.94 1.96
C GLN A 17 11.23 -12.32 0.95
N THR A 18 12.49 -12.19 1.34
CA THR A 18 13.63 -12.68 0.55
C THR A 18 13.98 -14.10 1.01
N ASP A 19 14.06 -15.06 0.09
CA ASP A 19 14.48 -16.41 0.42
C ASP A 19 16.01 -16.56 0.47
N GLN A 20 16.49 -17.74 0.85
CA GLN A 20 17.93 -18.04 0.97
C GLN A 20 18.71 -17.92 -0.35
N MET A 21 18.03 -17.91 -1.50
CA MET A 21 18.61 -17.74 -2.84
C MET A 21 18.50 -16.29 -3.34
N GLY A 22 18.01 -15.36 -2.51
CA GLY A 22 17.83 -13.95 -2.87
C GLY A 22 16.56 -13.64 -3.66
N ARG A 23 15.63 -14.61 -3.81
CA ARG A 23 14.38 -14.37 -4.53
C ARG A 23 13.39 -13.64 -3.64
N LYS A 24 12.76 -12.57 -4.15
CA LYS A 24 11.73 -11.80 -3.46
C LYS A 24 10.35 -12.42 -3.70
N LYS A 25 9.63 -12.73 -2.62
CA LYS A 25 8.23 -13.18 -2.63
C LYS A 25 7.35 -12.06 -2.09
N LEU A 26 6.35 -11.64 -2.86
CA LEU A 26 5.37 -10.66 -2.42
C LEU A 26 4.24 -11.38 -1.67
N LEU A 27 3.95 -10.93 -0.45
CA LEU A 27 2.76 -11.37 0.29
C LEU A 27 1.56 -10.51 -0.13
N VAL A 28 0.49 -11.17 -0.57
CA VAL A 28 -0.79 -10.53 -0.94
C VAL A 28 -1.91 -11.34 -0.29
N TYR A 29 -2.82 -10.67 0.42
CA TYR A 29 -4.08 -11.27 0.86
C TYR A 29 -5.23 -10.66 0.05
N LEU A 30 -6.14 -11.50 -0.44
CA LEU A 30 -7.30 -11.09 -1.22
C LEU A 30 -8.52 -11.86 -0.74
N ASN A 31 -9.60 -11.13 -0.50
CA ASN A 31 -10.91 -11.70 -0.17
C ASN A 31 -11.97 -11.39 -1.25
N GLU A 32 -11.53 -11.03 -2.46
CA GLU A 32 -12.40 -10.66 -3.58
C GLU A 32 -12.27 -11.65 -4.75
N PRO A 33 -13.36 -12.35 -5.14
CA PRO A 33 -13.34 -13.25 -6.29
C PRO A 33 -12.95 -12.52 -7.58
N GLY A 34 -12.02 -13.10 -8.35
CA GLY A 34 -11.59 -12.58 -9.65
C GLY A 34 -10.49 -11.50 -9.60
N VAL A 35 -10.05 -11.07 -8.42
CA VAL A 35 -8.90 -10.18 -8.27
C VAL A 35 -7.61 -11.01 -8.21
N GLN A 36 -6.65 -10.74 -9.11
CA GLN A 36 -5.39 -11.50 -9.15
C GLN A 36 -4.40 -11.07 -8.05
N PHE A 37 -4.31 -9.77 -7.78
CA PHE A 37 -3.55 -9.19 -6.66
C PHE A 37 -4.03 -7.76 -6.41
N ARG A 38 -3.88 -7.28 -5.16
CA ARG A 38 -4.10 -5.90 -4.75
C ARG A 38 -3.00 -5.55 -3.76
N LEU A 39 -2.33 -4.42 -3.99
CA LEU A 39 -1.34 -3.90 -3.06
C LEU A 39 -2.04 -3.05 -2.02
N PRO A 40 -1.66 -3.14 -0.73
CA PRO A 40 -2.11 -2.16 0.25
C PRO A 40 -1.72 -0.75 -0.18
N GLY A 41 -2.69 0.16 -0.11
CA GLY A 41 -2.46 1.55 -0.47
C GLY A 41 -3.73 2.29 -0.86
N GLY A 42 -3.70 3.60 -0.65
CA GLY A 42 -4.83 4.47 -0.89
C GLY A 42 -4.40 5.90 -1.18
N ASN A 43 -5.29 6.84 -0.88
CA ASN A 43 -4.99 8.25 -1.08
C ASN A 43 -4.18 8.79 0.09
N ILE A 44 -3.32 9.77 -0.20
CA ILE A 44 -2.71 10.57 0.86
C ILE A 44 -3.76 11.57 1.32
N GLU A 45 -4.15 11.51 2.60
CA GLU A 45 -5.16 12.41 3.17
C GLU A 45 -4.56 13.80 3.49
N PRO A 46 -5.38 14.86 3.60
CA PRO A 46 -4.89 16.19 3.95
C PRO A 46 -4.17 16.20 5.31
N GLY A 47 -2.91 16.62 5.30
CA GLY A 47 -2.07 16.68 6.49
C GLY A 47 -1.16 15.47 6.68
N GLU A 48 -1.28 14.42 5.86
CA GLU A 48 -0.37 13.28 5.87
C GLU A 48 0.81 13.46 4.89
N THR A 49 1.97 12.94 5.30
CA THR A 49 3.06 12.60 4.39
C THR A 49 2.74 11.31 3.62
N ALA A 50 3.47 11.06 2.53
CA ALA A 50 3.31 9.81 1.78
C ALA A 50 3.67 8.57 2.63
N GLU A 51 4.60 8.73 3.57
CA GLU A 51 5.07 7.68 4.47
C GLU A 51 4.00 7.36 5.54
N GLU A 52 3.39 8.37 6.14
CA GLU A 52 2.28 8.19 7.09
C GLU A 52 1.07 7.53 6.42
N ALA A 53 0.68 8.00 5.22
CA ALA A 53 -0.39 7.38 4.46
C ALA A 53 -0.08 5.92 4.13
N LEU A 54 1.18 5.62 3.78
CA LEU A 54 1.62 4.24 3.54
C LEU A 54 1.45 3.37 4.80
N TYR A 55 1.91 3.81 5.97
CA TYR A 55 1.77 3.04 7.20
C TYR A 55 0.31 2.83 7.62
N ARG A 56 -0.52 3.87 7.48
CA ARG A 56 -1.96 3.76 7.76
C ARG A 56 -2.62 2.70 6.88
N GLU A 57 -2.45 2.79 5.56
CA GLU A 57 -3.06 1.84 4.61
C GLU A 57 -2.54 0.41 4.83
N MET A 58 -1.25 0.26 5.12
CA MET A 58 -0.66 -1.02 5.46
C MET A 58 -1.30 -1.61 6.73
N LEU A 59 -1.51 -0.81 7.77
CA LEU A 59 -2.19 -1.24 8.99
C LEU A 59 -3.65 -1.60 8.74
N GLU A 60 -4.40 -0.74 8.04
CA GLU A 60 -5.84 -0.90 7.78
C GLU A 60 -6.15 -2.12 6.91
N GLU A 61 -5.39 -2.34 5.83
CA GLU A 61 -5.68 -3.42 4.88
C GLU A 61 -5.01 -4.75 5.22
N SER A 62 -3.86 -4.74 5.93
CA SER A 62 -3.11 -5.97 6.24
C SER A 62 -3.03 -6.34 7.72
N GLY A 63 -3.33 -5.40 8.63
CA GLY A 63 -3.20 -5.60 10.08
C GLY A 63 -1.76 -5.61 10.60
N LEU A 64 -0.76 -5.33 9.76
CA LEU A 64 0.65 -5.29 10.17
C LEU A 64 0.98 -4.03 10.96
N THR A 65 1.52 -4.23 12.16
CA THR A 65 1.88 -3.15 13.11
C THR A 65 3.39 -2.90 13.22
N TYR A 66 4.21 -3.82 12.71
CA TYR A 66 5.68 -3.75 12.76
C TYR A 66 6.26 -3.88 11.35
N LEU A 67 6.20 -2.79 10.58
CA LEU A 67 6.95 -2.67 9.34
C LEU A 67 8.35 -2.17 9.72
N LEU A 68 9.33 -3.09 9.76
CA LEU A 68 10.71 -2.79 10.16
C LEU A 68 11.36 -1.75 9.24
N PHE A 69 12.13 -0.85 9.84
CA PHE A 69 13.05 0.09 9.16
C PHE A 69 14.48 -0.45 9.23
#